data_AF-C8XGV3-F1
#
_entry.id   AF-C8XGV3-F1
#
_cell.length_a   1.000
_cell.length_b   1.000
_cell.length_c   1.000
_cell.angle_alpha   90.00
_cell.angle_beta   90.00
_cell.angle_gamma   90.00
#
_symmetry.space_group_name_H-M   'P 1'
#
loop_
_entity.id
_entity.type
_entity.pdbx_description
1 polymer ?
#
loop_
_entity_poly.entity_id
_entity_poly.type
_entity_poly.pdbx_seq_one_letter_code
_entity_poly.pdbx_strand_id
1 'polypeptide(L)'
;MTTLLIDGVHVIFEGLPRLRWAAGPWRLHGAGAPAAVLDHVWPRRDELVHVRRQIDHGQRTVVVVDDRVTVVTLPLGRAPFVPFGALDVGGAGAGERRLSIPRFGWLRDRERTRGENFLARIADQQLPTGRYGEGAIVIERGLLGTGEPLRFVFAGYEMSLGQLQLTIEHMFRPQPPVGARPAPGARHLGVAAAILAA
;
A
#
# COMPACT_ATOMS: atom_id res chain seq x y z
N MET A 1 -0.76 -8.58 6.50
CA MET A 1 -1.50 -7.64 5.62
C MET A 1 -2.48 -6.89 6.50
N THR A 2 -2.61 -5.58 6.33
CA THR A 2 -3.63 -4.77 7.04
C THR A 2 -4.46 -4.01 6.01
N THR A 3 -5.77 -3.98 6.18
CA THR A 3 -6.68 -3.29 5.27
C THR A 3 -7.37 -2.13 5.99
N LEU A 4 -7.44 -0.96 5.35
CA LEU A 4 -8.18 0.22 5.81
C LEU A 4 -9.07 0.75 4.66
N LEU A 5 -10.11 1.49 5.02
CA LEU A 5 -10.91 2.26 4.06
C LEU A 5 -10.65 3.75 4.32
N ILE A 6 -10.16 4.46 3.31
CA ILE A 6 -9.84 5.90 3.39
C ILE A 6 -10.49 6.58 2.18
N ASP A 7 -11.41 7.51 2.44
CA ASP A 7 -12.09 8.29 1.39
C ASP A 7 -12.70 7.42 0.27
N GLY A 8 -13.27 6.28 0.64
CA GLY A 8 -13.88 5.32 -0.30
C GLY A 8 -12.87 4.44 -1.08
N VAL A 9 -11.58 4.51 -0.74
CA VAL A 9 -10.50 3.71 -1.33
C VAL A 9 -10.03 2.65 -0.34
N HIS A 10 -9.93 1.41 -0.81
CA HIS A 10 -9.37 0.30 -0.04
C HIS A 10 -7.85 0.44 -0.01
N VAL A 11 -7.25 0.57 1.17
CA VAL A 11 -5.81 0.67 1.34
C VAL A 11 -5.30 -0.60 2.01
N ILE A 12 -4.41 -1.31 1.31
CA ILE A 12 -3.86 -2.58 1.74
C ILE A 12 -2.37 -2.39 2.01
N PHE A 13 -1.95 -2.63 3.23
CA PHE A 13 -0.54 -2.57 3.62
C PHE A 13 0.09 -3.96 3.54
N GLU A 14 1.14 -4.06 2.74
CA GLU A 14 1.97 -5.25 2.56
C GLU A 14 3.40 -5.05 3.09
N GLY A 15 3.87 -6.04 3.85
CA GLY A 15 5.09 -5.96 4.64
C GLY A 15 4.81 -5.75 6.14
N LEU A 16 5.86 -5.73 6.95
CA LEU A 16 5.83 -5.31 8.36
C LEU A 16 6.56 -3.99 8.47
N PRO A 17 5.97 -2.94 9.08
CA PRO A 17 5.80 -2.93 10.54
C PRO A 17 4.61 -2.06 11.01
N ARG A 18 3.62 -2.65 11.70
CA ARG A 18 2.42 -1.94 12.21
C ARG A 18 2.71 -0.60 12.93
N LEU A 19 3.92 -0.42 13.45
CA LEU A 19 4.41 0.79 14.14
C LEU A 19 4.76 1.98 13.23
N ARG A 20 5.33 1.78 12.03
CA ARG A 20 5.53 2.88 11.04
C ARG A 20 4.19 3.37 10.46
N TRP A 21 3.24 2.44 10.48
CA TRP A 21 1.81 2.62 10.31
C TRP A 21 1.29 3.62 11.35
N ALA A 22 1.19 3.10 12.56
CA ALA A 22 0.37 3.60 13.66
C ALA A 22 0.91 4.80 14.45
N ALA A 23 2.04 5.44 14.10
CA ALA A 23 2.56 6.58 14.86
C ALA A 23 1.84 7.92 14.58
N GLY A 24 0.74 7.90 13.83
CA GLY A 24 -0.26 8.97 13.83
C GLY A 24 -1.34 8.79 14.91
N PRO A 25 -2.19 9.80 15.17
CA PRO A 25 -3.19 9.81 16.26
C PRO A 25 -4.28 8.73 16.15
N TRP A 26 -4.27 7.93 15.09
CA TRP A 26 -5.16 6.80 14.85
C TRP A 26 -4.64 5.57 15.57
N ARG A 27 -4.91 5.52 16.88
CA ARG A 27 -4.91 4.24 17.60
C ARG A 27 -5.92 3.34 16.91
N LEU A 28 -5.45 2.27 16.28
CA LEU A 28 -6.29 1.12 15.92
C LEU A 28 -6.98 0.70 17.23
N HIS A 29 -8.26 1.04 17.35
CA HIS A 29 -9.06 0.73 18.53
C HIS A 29 -9.07 -0.80 18.73
N GLY A 30 -8.50 -1.25 19.85
CA GLY A 30 -8.47 -2.66 20.22
C GLY A 30 -7.45 -2.94 21.32
N ALA A 31 -7.91 -2.94 22.56
CA ALA A 31 -7.15 -3.17 23.76
C ALA A 31 -6.58 -4.61 23.87
N GLY A 32 -5.43 -4.76 24.54
CA GLY A 32 -5.04 -6.01 25.22
C GLY A 32 -3.95 -6.86 24.54
N ALA A 33 -2.76 -6.88 25.16
CA ALA A 33 -1.71 -7.91 25.18
C ALA A 33 -1.18 -8.61 23.89
N PRO A 34 0.15 -8.81 23.76
CA PRO A 34 0.83 -9.29 22.55
C PRO A 34 0.84 -10.83 22.41
N ALA A 35 -0.35 -11.45 22.35
CA ALA A 35 -0.48 -12.90 22.07
C ALA A 35 -1.09 -13.20 20.69
N ALA A 36 -1.69 -12.21 20.01
CA ALA A 36 -2.38 -12.35 18.71
C ALA A 36 -1.50 -11.94 17.50
N VAL A 37 -0.19 -12.06 17.60
CA VAL A 37 0.74 -11.55 16.56
C VAL A 37 0.60 -12.31 15.23
N LEU A 38 0.08 -13.55 15.22
CA LEU A 38 -0.01 -14.40 14.02
C LEU A 38 -1.21 -14.10 13.11
N ASP A 39 -2.41 -14.01 13.69
CA ASP A 39 -3.67 -13.68 12.98
C ASP A 39 -3.65 -12.33 12.25
N HIS A 40 -2.68 -11.52 12.62
CA HIS A 40 -2.49 -10.14 12.25
C HIS A 40 -1.36 -9.92 11.25
N VAL A 41 -0.44 -10.89 11.19
CA VAL A 41 0.66 -10.94 10.24
C VAL A 41 0.15 -11.61 8.96
N TRP A 42 -0.64 -12.69 9.10
CA TRP A 42 -1.15 -13.47 7.98
C TRP A 42 -2.56 -13.07 7.55
N PRO A 43 -2.79 -12.72 6.28
CA PRO A 43 -4.15 -12.50 5.80
C PRO A 43 -4.96 -13.81 5.81
N ARG A 44 -6.22 -13.74 6.26
CA ARG A 44 -7.14 -14.88 6.21
C ARG A 44 -7.59 -15.14 4.78
N ARG A 45 -7.74 -16.41 4.40
CA ARG A 45 -8.13 -16.81 3.02
C ARG A 45 -9.41 -16.10 2.55
N ASP A 46 -10.43 -16.02 3.40
CA ASP A 46 -11.72 -15.43 3.05
C ASP A 46 -11.62 -13.92 2.83
N GLU A 47 -10.79 -13.23 3.62
CA GLU A 47 -10.51 -11.80 3.47
C GLU A 47 -9.83 -11.54 2.11
N LEU A 48 -8.84 -12.35 1.74
CA LEU A 48 -8.17 -12.23 0.44
C LEU A 48 -9.12 -12.44 -0.73
N VAL A 49 -10.00 -13.45 -0.64
CA VAL A 49 -11.01 -13.71 -1.67
C VAL A 49 -11.99 -12.55 -1.78
N HIS A 50 -12.42 -11.99 -0.65
CA HIS A 50 -13.31 -10.84 -0.61
C HIS A 50 -12.68 -9.59 -1.24
N VAL A 51 -11.47 -9.23 -0.82
CA VAL A 51 -10.73 -8.08 -1.35
C VAL A 51 -10.52 -8.22 -2.86
N ARG A 52 -10.13 -9.41 -3.34
CA ARG A 52 -9.98 -9.65 -4.77
C ARG A 52 -11.28 -9.45 -5.55
N ARG A 53 -12.41 -9.94 -5.03
CA ARG A 53 -13.72 -9.71 -5.65
C ARG A 53 -14.05 -8.22 -5.71
N GLN A 54 -13.75 -7.45 -4.67
CA GLN A 54 -13.99 -6.01 -4.69
C GLN A 54 -13.16 -5.31 -5.78
N ILE A 55 -11.88 -5.65 -5.90
CA ILE A 55 -11.02 -5.14 -6.98
C ILE A 55 -11.62 -5.48 -8.36
N ASP A 56 -12.05 -6.74 -8.55
CA ASP A 56 -12.68 -7.19 -9.80
C ASP A 56 -13.96 -6.41 -10.13
N HIS A 57 -14.68 -5.94 -9.11
CA HIS A 57 -15.89 -5.12 -9.25
C HIS A 57 -15.58 -3.61 -9.37
N GLY A 58 -14.31 -3.22 -9.51
CA GLY A 58 -13.91 -1.83 -9.72
C GLY A 58 -13.71 -1.03 -8.42
N GLN A 59 -13.68 -1.68 -7.25
CA GLN A 59 -13.36 -1.01 -6.00
C GLN A 59 -11.95 -0.42 -6.07
N ARG A 60 -11.87 0.91 -5.97
CA ARG A 60 -10.59 1.62 -5.92
C ARG A 60 -9.76 1.08 -4.77
N THR A 61 -8.58 0.61 -5.09
CA THR A 61 -7.70 -0.10 -4.17
C THR A 61 -6.25 0.35 -4.37
N VAL A 62 -5.57 0.65 -3.27
CA VAL A 62 -4.14 0.97 -3.22
C VAL A 62 -3.44 -0.09 -2.40
N VAL A 63 -2.42 -0.71 -2.97
CA VAL A 63 -1.51 -1.59 -2.23
C VAL A 63 -0.24 -0.82 -1.92
N VAL A 64 -0.05 -0.54 -0.64
CA VAL A 64 1.11 0.17 -0.09
C VAL A 64 2.12 -0.86 0.39
N VAL A 65 3.34 -0.76 -0.13
CA VAL A 65 4.40 -1.74 0.05
C VAL A 65 5.59 -1.09 0.73
N ASP A 66 6.06 -1.70 1.81
CA ASP A 66 7.30 -1.31 2.50
C ASP A 66 8.53 -1.96 1.82
N ASP A 67 9.75 -1.53 2.13
CA ASP A 67 11.01 -2.14 1.68
C ASP A 67 11.30 -3.49 2.34
N ARG A 68 10.68 -3.79 3.49
CA ARG A 68 10.99 -4.99 4.28
C ARG A 68 10.24 -6.23 3.79
N VAL A 69 10.96 -7.28 3.42
CA VAL A 69 10.38 -8.63 3.28
C VAL A 69 10.24 -9.23 4.66
N THR A 70 9.03 -9.64 5.02
CA THR A 70 8.74 -10.20 6.33
C THR A 70 9.13 -11.67 6.37
N VAL A 71 10.19 -11.98 7.12
CA VAL A 71 10.51 -13.33 7.55
C VAL A 71 10.32 -13.42 9.06
N VAL A 72 9.48 -14.35 9.51
CA VAL A 72 9.16 -14.55 10.93
C VAL A 72 9.61 -15.93 11.36
N THR A 73 10.30 -16.02 12.49
CA THR A 73 10.64 -17.29 13.15
C THR A 73 9.65 -17.55 14.27
N LEU A 74 9.07 -18.75 14.29
CA LEU A 74 8.03 -19.14 15.24
C LEU A 74 8.28 -20.54 15.78
N PRO A 75 7.94 -20.82 17.05
CA PRO A 75 7.92 -22.18 17.57
C PRO A 75 6.92 -23.05 16.78
N LEU A 76 7.28 -24.31 16.50
CA LEU A 76 6.42 -25.25 15.75
C LEU A 76 5.04 -25.43 16.41
N GLY A 77 4.95 -25.41 17.74
CA GLY A 77 3.68 -25.50 18.46
C GLY A 77 2.71 -24.32 18.18
N ARG A 78 3.22 -23.16 17.72
CA ARG A 78 2.42 -22.00 17.33
C ARG A 78 2.13 -21.91 15.83
N ALA A 79 2.93 -22.58 15.01
CA ALA A 79 2.75 -22.66 13.55
C ALA A 79 2.97 -24.11 13.07
N PRO A 80 2.08 -25.06 13.46
CA PRO A 80 2.27 -26.47 13.15
C PRO A 80 2.21 -26.76 11.65
N PHE A 81 1.46 -25.95 10.90
CA PHE A 81 1.40 -25.96 9.44
C PHE A 81 1.88 -24.63 8.85
N VAL A 82 2.20 -24.64 7.56
CA VAL A 82 2.53 -23.46 6.77
C VAL A 82 1.21 -22.73 6.41
N PRO A 83 0.97 -21.50 6.89
CA PRO A 83 -0.26 -20.77 6.59
C PRO A 83 -0.45 -20.48 5.10
N PHE A 84 -1.69 -20.24 4.66
CA PHE A 84 -1.98 -19.95 3.26
C PHE A 84 -1.26 -18.70 2.78
N GLY A 85 -0.51 -18.81 1.68
CA GLY A 85 0.32 -17.71 1.16
C GLY A 85 1.63 -17.51 1.92
N ALA A 86 2.02 -18.45 2.78
CA ALA A 86 3.35 -18.55 3.38
C ALA A 86 4.27 -19.46 2.58
N LEU A 87 5.56 -19.15 2.66
CA LEU A 87 6.63 -20.04 2.23
C LEU A 87 7.47 -20.42 3.45
N ASP A 88 7.73 -21.71 3.60
CA ASP A 88 8.76 -22.18 4.54
C ASP A 88 10.13 -21.89 3.92
N VAL A 89 10.94 -21.08 4.60
CA VAL A 89 12.27 -20.68 4.11
C VAL A 89 13.40 -21.49 4.74
N GLY A 90 13.08 -22.49 5.57
CA GLY A 90 14.04 -23.37 6.21
C GLY A 90 15.03 -22.67 7.16
N GLY A 91 15.99 -23.44 7.68
CA GLY A 91 17.11 -22.92 8.47
C GLY A 91 16.80 -22.51 9.92
N ALA A 92 15.68 -22.97 10.49
CA ALA A 92 15.39 -22.80 11.91
C ALA A 92 15.91 -24.01 12.72
N GLY A 93 16.27 -23.80 13.98
CA GLY A 93 16.73 -24.88 14.88
C GLY A 93 15.64 -25.92 15.15
N ALA A 94 16.02 -27.03 15.81
CA ALA A 94 15.06 -28.07 16.20
C ALA A 94 13.95 -27.47 17.08
N GLY A 95 12.70 -27.47 16.58
CA GLY A 95 11.54 -26.92 17.31
C GLY A 95 10.99 -25.60 16.76
N GLU A 96 11.62 -25.00 15.75
CA GLU A 96 11.19 -23.73 15.16
C GLU A 96 10.90 -23.86 13.66
N ARG A 97 10.09 -22.94 13.14
CA ARG A 97 9.83 -22.78 11.71
C ARG A 97 10.03 -21.32 11.32
N ARG A 98 10.69 -21.10 10.19
CA ARG A 98 10.91 -19.78 9.60
C ARG A 98 10.02 -19.62 8.38
N LEU A 99 9.12 -18.64 8.41
CA LEU A 99 8.12 -18.40 7.38
C LEU A 99 8.34 -17.04 6.72
N SER A 100 8.23 -16.97 5.40
CA SER A 100 8.16 -15.72 4.66
C SER A 100 6.76 -15.50 4.06
N ILE A 101 6.32 -14.24 4.06
CA ILE A 101 5.11 -13.81 3.32
C ILE A 101 5.59 -13.20 1.99
N PRO A 102 5.51 -13.91 0.86
CA PRO A 102 5.69 -13.27 -0.44
C PRO A 102 4.64 -12.16 -0.64
N ARG A 103 5.11 -11.02 -1.14
CA ARG A 103 4.23 -9.91 -1.51
C ARG A 103 3.31 -10.33 -2.64
N PHE A 104 2.11 -9.76 -2.69
CA PHE A 104 1.16 -9.93 -3.79
C PHE A 104 0.71 -11.38 -4.04
N GLY A 105 1.03 -12.34 -3.16
CA GLY A 105 0.69 -13.75 -3.35
C GLY A 105 -0.81 -14.02 -3.43
N TRP A 106 -1.64 -13.06 -3.00
CA TRP A 106 -3.10 -13.12 -3.05
C TRP A 106 -3.72 -12.47 -4.30
N LEU A 107 -2.97 -11.65 -5.02
CA LEU A 107 -3.37 -11.04 -6.29
C LEU A 107 -3.42 -12.07 -7.41
N ARG A 108 -4.16 -11.78 -8.49
CA ARG A 108 -4.11 -12.60 -9.71
C ARG A 108 -2.76 -12.45 -10.39
N ASP A 109 -2.38 -13.42 -11.23
CA ASP A 109 -1.05 -13.44 -11.85
C ASP A 109 -0.72 -12.14 -12.60
N ARG A 110 -1.68 -11.58 -13.37
CA ARG A 110 -1.47 -10.29 -14.08
C ARG A 110 -1.15 -9.13 -13.13
N GLU A 111 -1.91 -9.00 -12.06
CA GLU A 111 -1.76 -7.92 -11.07
C GLU A 111 -0.51 -8.12 -10.24
N ARG A 112 -0.22 -9.37 -9.87
CA ARG A 112 1.00 -9.79 -9.18
C ARG A 112 2.23 -9.41 -9.98
N THR A 113 2.31 -9.82 -11.24
CA THR A 113 3.42 -9.47 -12.14
C THR A 113 3.56 -7.95 -12.30
N ARG A 114 2.45 -7.20 -12.34
CA ARG A 114 2.51 -5.73 -12.38
C ARG A 114 3.13 -5.16 -11.10
N GLY A 115 2.70 -5.64 -9.94
CA GLY A 115 3.25 -5.24 -8.64
C GLY A 115 4.72 -5.60 -8.49
N GLU A 116 5.12 -6.80 -8.89
CA GLU A 116 6.52 -7.26 -8.87
C GLU A 116 7.39 -6.40 -9.78
N ASN A 117 6.95 -6.13 -11.02
CA ASN A 117 7.64 -5.24 -11.94
C ASN A 117 7.74 -3.80 -11.41
N PHE A 118 6.72 -3.33 -10.71
CA PHE A 118 6.76 -2.03 -10.04
C PHE A 118 7.86 -1.99 -8.97
N LEU A 119 7.95 -3.01 -8.12
CA LEU A 119 9.00 -3.10 -7.09
C LEU A 119 10.40 -3.28 -7.69
N ALA A 120 10.55 -4.08 -8.74
CA ALA A 120 11.84 -4.27 -9.42
C ALA A 120 12.39 -2.93 -9.94
N ARG A 121 11.55 -2.13 -10.62
CA ARG A 121 11.93 -0.78 -11.08
C ARG A 121 12.34 0.16 -9.95
N ILE A 122 11.75 0.01 -8.77
CA ILE A 122 12.10 0.82 -7.60
C ILE A 122 13.46 0.41 -7.05
N ALA A 123 13.74 -0.90 -6.96
CA ALA A 123 15.04 -1.40 -6.53
C ALA A 123 16.18 -0.88 -7.44
N ASP A 124 15.92 -0.80 -8.75
CA ASP A 124 16.89 -0.28 -9.73
C ASP A 124 17.13 1.23 -9.63
N GLN A 125 16.18 2.00 -9.07
CA GLN A 125 16.26 3.47 -9.00
C GLN A 125 17.23 4.01 -7.95
N GLN A 126 17.85 3.14 -7.13
CA GLN A 126 18.75 3.53 -6.02
C GLN A 126 18.23 4.75 -5.27
N LEU A 127 17.00 4.66 -4.77
CA LEU A 127 16.27 5.79 -4.21
C LEU A 127 17.14 6.51 -3.16
N PRO A 128 17.18 7.85 -3.18
CA PRO A 128 17.99 8.60 -2.23
C PRO A 128 17.54 8.26 -0.80
N THR A 129 18.40 7.57 -0.04
CA THR A 129 18.27 7.49 1.41
C THR A 129 18.83 8.80 1.97
N GLY A 130 18.00 9.85 2.00
CA GLY A 130 18.43 11.17 2.46
C GLY A 130 19.02 11.13 3.88
N ARG A 131 19.90 12.10 4.20
CA ARG A 131 20.59 12.25 5.51
C ARG A 131 19.66 12.37 6.73
N TYR A 132 18.34 12.52 6.52
CA TYR A 132 17.30 12.63 7.55
C TYR A 132 16.21 11.54 7.46
N GLY A 133 16.42 10.47 6.68
CA GLY A 133 15.48 9.34 6.65
C GLY A 133 14.17 9.58 5.88
N GLU A 134 14.02 10.71 5.18
CA GLU A 134 13.00 10.86 4.14
C GLU A 134 13.35 9.93 2.98
N GLY A 135 12.70 8.77 2.94
CA GLY A 135 12.72 7.90 1.77
C GLY A 135 11.87 8.49 0.65
N ALA A 136 11.88 7.88 -0.53
CA ALA A 136 10.96 8.27 -1.60
C ALA A 136 9.61 7.55 -1.44
N ILE A 137 8.49 8.29 -1.49
CA ILE A 137 7.20 7.72 -1.85
C ILE A 137 7.22 7.58 -3.37
N VAL A 138 7.10 6.35 -3.85
CA VAL A 138 7.00 6.06 -5.28
C VAL A 138 5.62 5.51 -5.56
N ILE A 139 4.94 6.09 -6.54
CA ILE A 139 3.61 5.66 -6.97
C ILE A 139 3.66 5.05 -8.36
N GLU A 140 2.72 4.17 -8.67
CA GLU A 140 2.53 3.63 -10.01
C GLU A 140 2.00 4.70 -10.98
N ARG A 141 2.92 5.46 -11.58
CA ARG A 141 2.58 6.59 -12.46
C ARG A 141 1.89 6.19 -13.76
N GLY A 142 2.12 4.97 -14.25
CA GLY A 142 1.58 4.50 -15.54
C GLY A 142 0.06 4.37 -15.59
N LEU A 143 -0.63 4.49 -14.45
CA LEU A 143 -2.08 4.34 -14.34
C LEU A 143 -2.79 5.61 -13.86
N LEU A 144 -2.08 6.73 -13.73
CA LEU A 144 -2.68 8.00 -13.34
C LEU A 144 -3.76 8.40 -14.35
N GLY A 145 -4.95 8.74 -13.86
CA GLY A 145 -6.09 9.12 -14.70
C GLY A 145 -6.76 7.98 -15.47
N THR A 146 -6.31 6.73 -15.31
CA THR A 146 -6.97 5.56 -15.91
C THR A 146 -8.11 5.04 -15.03
N GLY A 147 -9.02 4.24 -15.62
CA GLY A 147 -10.08 3.55 -14.90
C GLY A 147 -9.62 2.32 -14.11
N GLU A 148 -8.32 2.02 -14.09
CA GLU A 148 -7.79 0.86 -13.38
C GLU A 148 -8.00 1.02 -11.86
N PRO A 149 -8.66 0.05 -11.20
CA PRO A 149 -9.04 0.18 -9.79
C PRO A 149 -7.88 -0.05 -8.83
N LEU A 150 -6.95 -0.94 -9.18
CA LEU A 150 -5.83 -1.34 -8.33
C LEU A 150 -4.57 -0.54 -8.69
N ARG A 151 -3.88 0.02 -7.70
CA ARG A 151 -2.61 0.74 -7.89
C ARG A 151 -1.60 0.42 -6.80
N PHE A 152 -0.31 0.51 -7.15
CA PHE A 152 0.78 0.26 -6.20
C PHE A 152 1.46 1.55 -5.73
N VAL A 153 1.79 1.57 -4.44
CA VAL A 153 2.61 2.59 -3.80
C VAL A 153 3.73 1.89 -3.05
N PHE A 154 4.94 2.40 -3.18
CA PHE A 154 6.07 2.04 -2.34
C PHE A 154 6.40 3.18 -1.40
N ALA A 155 6.62 2.86 -0.14
CA ALA A 155 7.05 3.82 0.87
C ALA A 155 8.26 3.26 1.61
N GLY A 156 9.43 3.87 1.37
CA GLY A 156 10.66 3.53 2.10
C GLY A 156 10.70 4.06 3.54
N TYR A 157 9.71 4.84 3.97
CA TYR A 157 9.63 5.51 5.26
C TYR A 157 8.18 5.60 5.77
N GLU A 158 8.04 6.07 7.00
CA GLU A 158 6.72 6.29 7.61
C GLU A 158 5.96 7.42 6.90
N MET A 159 4.72 7.14 6.52
CA MET A 159 3.85 8.09 5.83
C MET A 159 2.70 8.47 6.76
N SER A 160 2.47 9.76 6.95
CA SER A 160 1.30 10.25 7.68
C SER A 160 0.00 9.97 6.93
N LEU A 161 -1.13 9.94 7.65
CA LEU A 161 -2.47 9.80 7.05
C LEU A 161 -2.74 10.89 6.01
N GLY A 162 -2.38 12.15 6.29
CA GLY A 162 -2.56 13.25 5.35
C GLY A 162 -1.74 13.07 4.07
N GLN A 163 -0.49 12.60 4.17
CA GLN A 163 0.33 12.26 2.99
C GLN A 163 -0.28 11.10 2.19
N LEU A 164 -0.83 10.09 2.87
CA LEU A 164 -1.51 8.97 2.22
C LEU A 164 -2.78 9.44 1.48
N GLN A 165 -3.59 10.31 2.10
CA GLN A 165 -4.78 10.90 1.48
C GLN A 165 -4.42 11.71 0.24
N LEU A 166 -3.41 12.59 0.33
CA LEU A 166 -2.90 13.36 -0.82
C LEU A 166 -2.39 12.44 -1.93
N THR A 167 -1.73 11.33 -1.56
CA THR A 167 -1.24 10.34 -2.52
C THR A 167 -2.41 9.63 -3.23
N ILE A 168 -3.45 9.24 -2.48
CA ILE A 168 -4.67 8.64 -3.02
C ILE A 168 -5.38 9.62 -3.96
N GLU A 169 -5.57 10.87 -3.53
CA GLU A 169 -6.19 11.91 -4.33
C GLU A 169 -5.41 12.10 -5.63
N HIS A 170 -4.09 12.24 -5.57
CA HIS A 170 -3.25 12.39 -6.74
C HIS A 170 -3.38 11.22 -7.71
N MET A 171 -3.46 9.98 -7.20
CA MET A 171 -3.61 8.81 -8.05
C MET A 171 -4.98 8.76 -8.74
N PHE A 172 -6.06 8.93 -7.98
CA PHE A 172 -7.45 8.80 -8.47
C PHE A 172 -8.08 10.10 -8.93
N ARG A 173 -7.31 11.20 -9.01
CA ARG A 173 -7.80 12.50 -9.47
C ARG A 173 -8.49 12.32 -10.82
N PRO A 174 -9.77 12.72 -10.97
CA PRO A 174 -10.43 12.75 -12.25
C PRO A 174 -9.63 13.66 -13.17
N GLN A 175 -9.15 13.15 -14.31
CA GLN A 175 -8.60 14.05 -15.32
C GLN A 175 -9.75 14.79 -16.00
N PRO A 176 -9.62 16.11 -16.23
CA PRO A 176 -10.55 16.79 -17.10
C PRO A 176 -10.52 16.10 -18.48
N PRO A 177 -11.67 15.91 -19.14
CA PRO A 177 -11.72 15.25 -20.43
C PRO A 177 -10.76 15.94 -21.41
N VAL A 178 -9.80 15.17 -21.92
CA VAL A 178 -8.89 15.63 -22.98
C VAL A 178 -9.74 15.92 -24.21
N GLY A 179 -9.97 17.21 -24.48
CA GLY A 179 -10.86 17.66 -25.55
C GLY A 179 -11.96 18.62 -25.13
N ALA A 180 -12.09 18.98 -23.85
CA ALA A 180 -12.83 20.19 -23.48
C ALA A 180 -12.08 21.43 -24.02
N ARG A 181 -12.30 21.74 -25.30
CA ARG A 181 -12.00 23.05 -25.86
C ARG A 181 -12.59 24.08 -24.89
N PRO A 182 -11.84 25.09 -24.43
CA PRO A 182 -12.46 26.19 -23.70
C PRO A 182 -13.60 26.70 -24.58
N ALA A 183 -14.81 26.71 -24.04
CA ALA A 183 -15.96 27.21 -24.77
C ALA A 183 -15.60 28.61 -25.29
N PRO A 184 -15.68 28.87 -26.60
CA PRO A 184 -15.41 30.19 -27.14
C PRO A 184 -16.51 31.12 -26.67
N GLY A 185 -16.32 31.77 -25.53
CA GLY A 185 -17.35 32.59 -24.90
C GLY A 185 -17.02 33.18 -23.53
N ALA A 186 -16.07 32.64 -22.77
CA ALA A 186 -15.69 33.25 -21.48
C ALA A 186 -14.72 34.43 -21.68
N ARG A 187 -15.19 35.50 -22.33
CA ARG A 187 -14.52 36.80 -22.29
C ARG A 187 -14.75 37.43 -20.91
N HIS A 188 -13.63 37.68 -20.23
CA HIS A 188 -13.38 38.75 -19.27
C HIS A 188 -14.56 39.34 -18.49
N LEU A 189 -14.64 39.00 -17.19
CA LEU A 189 -14.86 39.98 -16.14
C LEU A 189 -13.77 39.75 -15.08
N GLY A 190 -12.84 40.69 -14.99
CA GLY A 190 -11.76 40.64 -14.02
C GLY A 190 -12.27 41.02 -12.63
N VAL A 191 -11.65 40.45 -11.61
CA VAL A 191 -11.37 41.16 -10.35
C VAL A 191 -9.95 40.78 -9.95
N ALA A 192 -9.09 41.79 -9.90
CA ALA A 192 -7.79 41.74 -9.28
C ALA A 192 -7.94 41.60 -7.76
N ALA A 193 -7.12 40.75 -7.16
CA ALA A 193 -6.63 40.99 -5.81
C ALA A 193 -5.24 40.34 -5.70
N ALA A 194 -4.24 41.19 -5.84
CA ALA A 194 -2.88 40.91 -5.41
C ALA A 194 -2.86 40.81 -3.87
N ILE A 195 -2.10 39.85 -3.33
CA ILE A 195 -1.32 40.09 -2.11
C ILE A 195 0.07 39.52 -2.37
N LEU A 196 1.04 40.43 -2.33
CA LEU A 196 2.48 40.24 -2.40
C LEU A 196 3.03 40.34 -0.96
N ALA A 197 4.05 39.53 -0.69
CA ALA A 197 5.14 39.72 0.28
C ALA A 197 4.85 39.81 1.79
N ALA A 198 5.41 38.86 2.54
CA ALA A 198 6.54 39.07 3.45
C ALA A 198 7.34 37.76 3.58
#